data_AF-A0A5K0Y9F3-F1
#
_entry.id   AF-A0A5K0Y9F3-F1
#
_cell.length_a   1.000
_cell.length_b   1.000
_cell.length_c   1.000
_cell.angle_alpha   90.00
_cell.angle_beta   90.00
_cell.angle_gamma   90.00
#
_symmetry.space_group_name_H-M   'P 1'
#
loop_
_entity.id
_entity.type
_entity.pdbx_description
1 polymer ?
#
loop_
_entity_poly.entity_id
_entity_poly.type
_entity_poly.pdbx_seq_one_letter_code
_entity_poly.pdbx_strand_id
1 'polypeptide(L)' 'MSGMKSGGGLKSKAYTTIEKSMMNKFGPEFSKDKIKNKLKYYKPNLTAMKEMLNTSRFCYDPINKCFDVDPQVWSDYIE' A
#
# COMPACT_ATOMS: atom_id res chain seq x y z
N MET A 1 10.99 18.38 14.26
CA MET A 1 9.74 17.62 14.04
C MET A 1 10.09 16.13 14.06
N SER A 2 9.77 15.44 15.15
CA SER A 2 10.13 14.02 15.35
C SER A 2 9.24 13.15 14.47
N GLY A 3 9.81 12.63 13.39
CA GLY A 3 9.14 11.68 12.50
C GLY A 3 8.85 10.40 13.27
N MET A 4 7.58 10.15 13.59
CA MET A 4 7.12 8.87 14.13
C MET A 4 7.32 7.78 13.08
N LYS A 5 8.52 7.19 13.04
CA LYS A 5 8.75 5.86 12.50
C LYS A 5 8.12 4.86 13.48
N SER A 6 6.80 4.69 13.43
CA SER A 6 6.19 3.52 14.06
C SER A 6 6.52 2.31 13.18
N GLY A 7 7.69 1.71 13.41
CA GLY A 7 8.16 0.49 12.76
C GLY A 7 7.34 -0.77 13.12
N GLY A 8 6.31 -0.65 13.96
CA GLY A 8 5.39 -1.74 14.28
C GLY A 8 4.27 -1.84 13.24
N GLY A 9 4.00 -3.05 12.76
CA GLY A 9 2.81 -3.33 11.94
C GLY A 9 1.50 -2.93 12.63
N LEU A 10 0.38 -3.15 11.94
CA LEU A 10 -0.94 -2.81 12.47
C LEU A 10 -1.20 -3.46 13.85
N LYS A 11 -1.89 -2.74 14.74
CA LYS A 11 -2.33 -3.30 16.03
C LYS A 11 -3.36 -4.41 15.81
N SER A 12 -3.43 -5.40 16.71
CA SER A 12 -4.37 -6.54 16.61
C SER A 12 -5.83 -6.10 16.40
N LYS A 13 -6.27 -5.02 17.06
CA LYS A 13 -7.61 -4.44 16.88
C LYS A 13 -7.87 -4.01 15.43
N ALA A 14 -6.89 -3.40 14.78
CA ALA A 14 -7.00 -2.98 13.39
C ALA A 14 -7.15 -4.18 12.44
N TYR A 15 -6.41 -5.26 12.68
CA TYR A 15 -6.59 -6.49 11.92
C TYR A 15 -7.98 -7.11 12.09
N THR A 16 -8.57 -7.08 13.29
CA THR A 16 -9.96 -7.53 13.51
C THR A 16 -10.95 -6.68 12.72
N THR A 17 -10.76 -5.36 12.67
CA THR A 17 -11.62 -4.47 11.89
C THR A 17 -11.52 -4.73 10.40
N ILE A 18 -10.29 -4.92 9.89
CA ILE A 18 -10.05 -5.24 8.46
C ILE A 18 -10.69 -6.59 8.12
N GLU A 19 -10.50 -7.61 8.96
CA GLU A 19 -11.11 -8.93 8.79
C GLU A 19 -12.63 -8.85 8.66
N LYS A 20 -13.31 -8.18 9.61
CA LYS A 20 -14.77 -7.99 9.54
C LYS A 20 -15.22 -7.27 8.27
N SER A 21 -14.49 -6.23 7.87
CA SER A 21 -14.81 -5.43 6.67
C SER A 21 -14.62 -6.24 5.39
N MET A 22 -13.53 -7.01 5.30
CA MET A 22 -13.27 -7.91 4.18
C MET A 22 -14.31 -9.02 4.10
N MET A 23 -14.67 -9.62 5.25
CA MET A 23 -15.70 -10.65 5.30
C MET A 23 -17.06 -10.13 4.83
N ASN A 24 -17.43 -8.93 5.27
CA ASN A 24 -18.68 -8.29 4.87
C ASN A 24 -18.72 -7.97 3.36
N LYS A 25 -17.60 -7.54 2.78
CA LYS A 25 -17.53 -7.07 1.39
C LYS A 25 -17.28 -8.18 0.37
N PHE A 26 -16.53 -9.21 0.75
CA PHE A 26 -16.00 -10.20 -0.18
C PHE A 26 -16.27 -11.66 0.22
N GLY A 27 -16.80 -11.91 1.42
CA GLY A 27 -17.19 -13.26 1.86
C GLY A 27 -16.35 -13.82 3.02
N PRO A 28 -16.78 -14.94 3.63
CA PRO A 28 -16.22 -15.44 4.89
C PRO A 28 -14.81 -16.04 4.79
N GLU A 29 -14.24 -16.16 3.59
CA GLU A 29 -12.93 -16.79 3.35
C GLU A 29 -11.71 -15.98 3.84
N PHE A 30 -11.95 -14.73 4.25
CA PHE A 30 -10.94 -13.82 4.76
C PHE A 30 -10.70 -14.07 6.25
N SER A 31 -9.48 -14.45 6.60
CA SER A 31 -9.03 -14.56 7.98
C SER A 31 -7.91 -13.56 8.28
N LYS A 32 -7.76 -13.24 9.56
CA LYS A 32 -6.70 -12.37 10.07
C LYS A 32 -5.31 -12.78 9.60
N ASP A 33 -5.01 -14.08 9.56
CA ASP A 33 -3.70 -14.57 9.14
C ASP A 33 -3.49 -14.45 7.63
N LYS A 34 -4.52 -14.73 6.82
CA LYS A 34 -4.47 -14.48 5.37
C LYS A 34 -4.25 -13.00 5.07
N ILE A 35 -4.93 -12.12 5.81
CA ILE A 35 -4.79 -10.65 5.68
C ILE A 35 -3.39 -10.20 6.06
N LYS A 36 -2.85 -10.64 7.20
CA LYS A 36 -1.47 -10.35 7.61
C LYS A 36 -0.46 -10.82 6.57
N ASN A 37 -0.63 -12.05 6.07
CA ASN A 37 0.26 -12.63 5.09
C ASN A 37 0.25 -11.79 3.81
N LYS A 38 -0.93 -11.47 3.26
CA LYS A 38 -1.05 -10.60 2.07
C LYS A 38 -0.47 -9.21 2.30
N LEU A 39 -0.73 -8.58 3.44
CA LEU A 39 -0.16 -7.27 3.75
C LEU A 39 1.37 -7.31 3.85
N LYS A 40 1.97 -8.40 4.36
CA LYS A 40 3.42 -8.58 4.35
C LYS A 40 4.00 -8.56 2.94
N TYR A 41 3.34 -9.23 1.99
CA TYR A 41 3.77 -9.24 0.58
C TYR A 41 3.56 -7.89 -0.13
N TYR A 42 2.46 -7.20 0.14
CA TYR A 42 2.17 -5.93 -0.54
C TYR A 42 2.86 -4.72 0.09
N LYS A 43 3.29 -4.80 1.36
CA LYS A 43 3.89 -3.68 2.09
C LYS A 43 5.10 -3.06 1.35
N PRO A 44 6.05 -3.80 0.77
CA PRO A 44 7.12 -3.22 -0.03
C PRO A 44 6.61 -2.41 -1.22
N ASN A 45 5.70 -2.99 -2.01
CA ASN A 45 5.13 -2.31 -3.18
C ASN A 45 4.37 -1.04 -2.79
N LEU A 46 3.55 -1.10 -1.73
CA LEU A 46 2.83 0.08 -1.22
C LEU A 46 3.78 1.15 -0.67
N THR A 47 4.94 0.75 -0.15
CA THR A 47 5.96 1.69 0.34
C THR A 47 6.65 2.38 -0.83
N ALA A 48 7.08 1.63 -1.85
CA ALA A 48 7.63 2.17 -3.09
C ALA A 48 6.63 3.12 -3.77
N MET A 49 5.37 2.71 -3.92
CA MET A 49 4.31 3.57 -4.48
C MET A 49 4.14 4.87 -3.68
N LYS A 50 4.21 4.81 -2.34
CA LYS A 50 4.12 6.00 -1.49
C LYS A 50 5.34 6.91 -1.64
N GLU A 51 6.53 6.34 -1.79
CA GLU A 51 7.76 7.10 -2.05
C GLU A 51 7.71 7.80 -3.40
N MET A 52 7.25 7.10 -4.44
CA MET A 52 6.99 7.69 -5.77
C MET A 52 5.96 8.81 -5.68
N LEU A 53 4.85 8.63 -4.97
CA LEU A 53 3.85 9.71 -4.81
C LEU A 53 4.36 10.92 -4.00
N ASN A 54 5.41 10.76 -3.20
CA ASN A 54 6.01 11.89 -2.48
C ASN A 54 6.96 12.71 -3.36
N THR A 55 7.41 12.18 -4.50
CA THR A 55 8.16 12.98 -5.47
C THR A 55 7.17 13.72 -6.37
N SER A 56 7.36 15.04 -6.52
CA SER A 56 6.43 15.91 -7.27
C SER A 56 6.28 15.58 -8.76
N ARG A 57 7.01 14.58 -9.24
CA ARG A 57 7.10 14.19 -10.66
C ARG A 57 6.26 12.95 -10.98
N PHE A 58 5.67 12.28 -10.00
CA PHE A 58 4.81 11.12 -10.22
C PHE A 58 3.37 11.45 -9.82
N CYS A 59 2.45 11.28 -10.76
CA CYS A 59 1.02 11.30 -10.50
C CYS A 59 0.47 9.88 -10.63
N TYR A 60 -0.55 9.52 -9.84
CA TYR A 60 -1.25 8.25 -10.01
C TYR A 60 -2.56 8.48 -10.74
N ASP A 61 -2.74 7.78 -11.86
CA ASP A 61 -3.98 7.77 -12.63
C ASP A 61 -4.93 6.70 -12.07
N PRO A 62 -6.05 7.11 -11.43
CA PRO A 62 -7.02 6.17 -10.87
C PRO A 62 -7.86 5.44 -11.92
N ILE A 63 -7.95 5.96 -13.15
CA ILE A 63 -8.72 5.37 -14.26
C ILE A 63 -7.95 4.16 -14.81
N ASN A 64 -6.70 4.39 -15.19
CA ASN A 64 -5.83 3.34 -15.75
C ASN A 64 -5.11 2.52 -14.67
N LYS A 65 -5.21 2.95 -13.40
CA LYS A 65 -4.58 2.32 -12.23
C LYS A 65 -3.06 2.23 -12.33
N CYS A 66 -2.42 3.19 -12.99
CA CYS A 66 -0.97 3.26 -13.19
C CYS A 66 -0.41 4.64 -12.80
N PHE A 67 0.91 4.76 -12.75
CA PHE A 67 1.53 6.07 -12.63
C PHE A 67 1.47 6.77 -14.00
N ASP A 68 0.92 7.97 -14.01
CA ASP A 68 0.95 8.89 -15.15
C ASP A 68 2.12 9.85 -14.94
N VAL A 69 3.18 9.60 -15.68
CA VAL A 69 4.49 10.26 -15.52
C VAL A 69 5.22 10.26 -16.87
N ASP A 70 5.98 11.32 -17.09
CA ASP A 70 6.81 11.45 -18.29
C ASP A 70 7.77 10.24 -18.40
N PRO A 71 7.88 9.60 -19.58
CA PRO A 71 8.78 8.47 -19.79
C PRO A 71 10.23 8.75 -19.38
N GLN A 72 10.70 10.00 -19.47
CA GLN A 72 12.04 10.39 -19.04
C GLN A 72 12.19 10.31 -17.51
N VAL A 73 11.22 10.82 -16.75
CA VAL A 73 11.21 10.71 -15.28
C VAL A 73 11.14 9.25 -14.85
N TRP A 74 10.42 8.42 -15.59
CA TRP A 74 10.38 6.97 -15.36
C TRP A 74 11.75 6.31 -15.59
N SER A 75 12.44 6.69 -16.66
CA SER A 75 13.80 6.22 -16.97
C SER A 75 14.80 6.62 -15.88
N ASP A 76 14.80 7.89 -15.47
CA ASP A 76 15.69 8.42 -14.43
C ASP A 76 15.49 7.75 -13.05
N TYR A 77 14.30 7.21 -12.78
CA TYR A 77 13.98 6.54 -11.52
C TYR A 77 14.42 5.07 -11.48
N ILE A 78 14.55 4.43 -12.64
CA ILE A 78 14.88 2.99 -12.76
C ILE A 78 16.40 2.75 -12.87
N GLU A 79 17.17 3.75 -13.31
CA GLU A 79 18.64 3.73 -13.34
C GLU A 79 19.27 3.68 -11.94
#